data_AF-A0A9P5HDS5-F1
#
_entry.id   AF-A0A9P5HDS5-F1
#
_cell.length_a   1.000
_cell.length_b   1.000
_cell.length_c   1.000
_cell.angle_alpha   90.00
_cell.angle_beta   90.00
_cell.angle_gamma   90.00
#
_symmetry.space_group_name_H-M   'P 1'
#
loop_
_entity.id
_entity.type
_entity.pdbx_description
1 polymer ?
#
loop_
_entity_poly.entity_id
_entity_poly.type
_entity_poly.pdbx_seq_one_letter_code
_entity_poly.pdbx_strand_id
1 'polypeptide(L)'
;MAVTFEHIDRKSLYTSLEARIDYLHRFLDFNEYDLEALAFGSKFVKDLIPSVVHIVYQKLLQFDITARAFQMRDTRSEADFDIAIDENGPELMKRKMFLTSYLAKICSDQSKMAFWEYLDQVGAMHVGLNRSKPLNVEYIHISATLCLIQTVLTEAILSHNALPMSKRTSMVKALSKVIWIQNDLFAKWYVRDGDEFTGALGSATFSHLGASSKSDQQSSAPSACPFSGITKSVQEMKDWVTLSLGDDGPGVMDGDDGLALLHHQICTNAVLIREDRSSIYGLELGEALAS
;
A
#
# COMPACT_ATOMS: atom_id res chain seq x y z
N MET A 1 -37.96 -0.69 10.47
CA MET A 1 -37.45 -1.86 9.73
C MET A 1 -36.83 -2.80 10.75
N ALA A 2 -37.16 -4.09 10.71
CA ALA A 2 -36.51 -5.09 11.58
C ALA A 2 -35.09 -5.34 11.06
N VAL A 3 -34.09 -5.28 11.93
CA VAL A 3 -32.70 -5.62 11.58
C VAL A 3 -32.64 -7.14 11.36
N THR A 4 -32.24 -7.58 10.17
CA THR A 4 -31.99 -9.00 9.90
C THR A 4 -30.60 -9.38 10.40
N PHE A 5 -30.53 -10.39 11.26
CA PHE A 5 -29.27 -10.93 11.78
C PHE A 5 -28.63 -11.85 10.75
N GLU A 6 -27.34 -11.68 10.51
CA GLU A 6 -26.51 -12.59 9.71
C GLU A 6 -25.49 -13.27 10.63
N HIS A 7 -25.40 -14.60 10.55
CA HIS A 7 -24.41 -15.36 11.32
C HIS A 7 -23.06 -15.37 10.60
N ILE A 8 -21.99 -15.03 11.33
CA ILE A 8 -20.61 -15.13 10.87
C ILE A 8 -19.87 -16.09 11.78
N ASP A 9 -19.28 -17.14 11.21
CA ASP A 9 -18.40 -18.02 11.97
C ASP A 9 -17.12 -17.27 12.33
N ARG A 10 -16.85 -17.16 13.63
CA ARG A 10 -15.66 -16.47 14.10
C ARG A 10 -14.38 -17.17 13.62
N LYS A 11 -14.37 -18.50 13.57
CA LYS A 11 -13.16 -19.25 13.18
C LYS A 11 -12.80 -18.99 11.71
N SER A 12 -13.78 -18.90 10.81
CA SER A 12 -13.52 -18.62 9.39
C SER A 12 -12.83 -17.28 9.15
N LEU A 13 -13.10 -16.24 9.97
CA LEU A 13 -12.45 -14.92 9.86
C LEU A 13 -10.93 -14.94 10.10
N TYR A 14 -10.43 -15.98 10.78
CA TYR A 14 -9.00 -16.15 11.08
C TYR A 14 -8.35 -17.28 10.27
N THR A 15 -9.13 -18.10 9.55
CA THR A 15 -8.63 -19.30 8.86
C THR A 15 -8.91 -19.34 7.36
N SER A 16 -9.77 -18.46 6.83
CA SER A 16 -10.01 -18.28 5.39
C SER A 16 -9.96 -16.80 5.02
N LEU A 17 -9.10 -16.46 4.06
CA LEU A 17 -9.02 -15.09 3.54
C LEU A 17 -10.32 -14.71 2.84
N GLU A 18 -10.90 -15.62 2.07
CA GLU A 18 -12.16 -15.44 1.34
C GLU A 18 -13.30 -15.09 2.30
N ALA A 19 -13.45 -15.84 3.41
CA ALA A 19 -14.49 -15.58 4.41
C ALA A 19 -14.31 -14.23 5.09
N ARG A 20 -13.07 -13.82 5.35
CA ARG A 20 -12.75 -12.51 5.93
C ARG A 20 -13.06 -11.37 4.95
N ILE A 21 -12.67 -11.50 3.68
CA ILE A 21 -12.97 -10.52 2.64
C ILE A 21 -14.47 -10.40 2.40
N ASP A 22 -15.19 -11.52 2.32
CA ASP A 22 -16.64 -11.53 2.18
C ASP A 22 -17.33 -10.80 3.35
N TYR A 23 -16.92 -11.08 4.59
CA TYR A 23 -17.40 -10.36 5.77
C TYR A 23 -17.12 -8.86 5.69
N LEU A 24 -15.89 -8.46 5.36
CA LEU A 24 -15.51 -7.04 5.26
C LEU A 24 -16.28 -6.32 4.15
N HIS A 25 -16.49 -6.98 3.00
CA HIS A 25 -17.28 -6.42 1.91
C HIS A 25 -18.73 -6.18 2.35
N ARG A 26 -19.36 -7.16 2.99
CA ARG A 26 -20.73 -7.02 3.50
C ARG A 26 -20.83 -5.98 4.61
N PHE A 27 -19.89 -5.95 5.55
CA PHE A 27 -19.90 -5.00 6.67
C PHE A 27 -19.68 -3.55 6.23
N LEU A 28 -18.83 -3.32 5.22
CA LEU A 28 -18.53 -1.98 4.70
C LEU A 28 -19.43 -1.56 3.53
N ASP A 29 -20.43 -2.37 3.19
CA ASP A 29 -21.24 -2.24 1.98
C ASP A 29 -20.37 -2.04 0.72
N PHE A 30 -19.22 -2.73 0.61
CA PHE A 30 -18.34 -2.66 -0.56
C PHE A 30 -18.94 -3.46 -1.71
N ASN A 31 -19.48 -2.77 -2.70
CA ASN A 31 -20.32 -3.37 -3.74
C ASN A 31 -19.98 -2.86 -5.15
N GLU A 32 -20.82 -3.21 -6.13
CA GLU A 32 -20.62 -2.86 -7.54
C GLU A 32 -20.49 -1.35 -7.79
N TYR A 33 -21.19 -0.50 -7.03
CA TYR A 33 -21.06 0.95 -7.15
C TYR A 33 -19.69 1.47 -6.72
N ASP A 34 -19.09 0.83 -5.70
CA ASP A 34 -17.72 1.15 -5.30
C ASP A 34 -16.72 0.70 -6.37
N LEU A 35 -16.91 -0.49 -6.94
CA LEU A 35 -16.08 -1.01 -8.04
C LEU A 35 -16.13 -0.10 -9.27
N GLU A 36 -17.33 0.36 -9.67
CA GLU A 36 -17.50 1.32 -10.77
C GLU A 36 -16.81 2.65 -10.48
N ALA A 37 -16.92 3.18 -9.25
CA ALA A 37 -16.26 4.42 -8.85
C ALA A 37 -14.73 4.30 -8.88
N LEU A 38 -14.18 3.16 -8.44
CA LEU A 38 -12.74 2.86 -8.50
C LEU A 38 -12.25 2.71 -9.94
N ALA A 39 -13.00 1.98 -10.78
CA ALA A 39 -12.67 1.81 -12.18
C ALA A 39 -12.67 3.15 -12.92
N PHE A 40 -13.69 3.99 -12.69
CA PHE A 40 -13.77 5.34 -13.23
C PHE A 40 -12.58 6.21 -12.82
N GLY A 41 -12.19 6.14 -11.55
CA GLY A 41 -11.08 6.91 -10.98
C GLY A 41 -9.68 6.38 -11.29
N SER A 42 -9.55 5.13 -11.77
CA SER A 42 -8.27 4.41 -11.83
C SER A 42 -7.19 5.15 -12.62
N LYS A 43 -7.52 5.71 -13.80
CA LYS A 43 -6.56 6.47 -14.60
C LYS A 43 -6.08 7.72 -13.85
N PHE A 44 -7.01 8.50 -13.32
CA PHE A 44 -6.70 9.71 -12.56
C PHE A 44 -5.82 9.41 -11.34
N VAL A 45 -6.13 8.36 -10.58
CA VAL A 45 -5.32 7.96 -9.41
C VAL A 45 -3.92 7.50 -9.83
N LYS A 46 -3.78 6.82 -10.97
CA LYS A 46 -2.47 6.42 -11.52
C LYS A 46 -1.60 7.63 -11.84
N ASP A 47 -2.18 8.68 -12.42
CA ASP A 47 -1.45 9.91 -12.76
C ASP A 47 -0.92 10.63 -11.50
N LEU A 48 -1.53 10.41 -10.33
CA LEU A 48 -1.09 10.95 -9.05
C LEU A 48 0.04 10.15 -8.36
N ILE A 49 0.31 8.91 -8.80
CA ILE A 49 1.25 8.01 -8.12
C ILE A 49 2.63 8.66 -7.88
N PRO A 50 3.28 9.32 -8.85
CA PRO A 50 4.59 9.92 -8.63
C PRO A 50 4.61 10.92 -7.47
N SER A 51 3.59 11.79 -7.40
CA SER A 51 3.46 12.79 -6.33
C SER A 51 3.15 12.15 -4.98
N VAL A 52 2.27 11.14 -4.94
CA VAL A 52 1.96 10.40 -3.70
C VAL A 52 3.22 9.71 -3.16
N VAL A 53 4.00 9.05 -4.01
CA VAL A 53 5.27 8.41 -3.62
C VAL A 53 6.22 9.44 -3.05
N HIS A 54 6.40 10.58 -3.71
CA HIS A 54 7.27 11.64 -3.22
C HIS A 54 6.86 12.11 -1.81
N ILE A 55 5.58 12.44 -1.62
CA ILE A 55 5.05 12.93 -0.32
C ILE A 55 5.22 11.88 0.79
N VAL A 56 4.94 10.61 0.49
CA VAL A 56 5.08 9.51 1.46
C VAL A 56 6.53 9.37 1.91
N TYR A 57 7.49 9.37 0.98
CA TYR A 57 8.91 9.21 1.33
C TYR A 57 9.46 10.42 2.08
N GLN A 58 9.07 11.64 1.70
CA GLN A 58 9.38 12.84 2.48
C GLN A 58 8.90 12.71 3.92
N LYS A 59 7.66 12.21 4.13
CA LYS A 59 7.11 12.02 5.47
C LYS A 59 7.82 10.92 6.25
N LEU A 60 8.14 9.79 5.62
CA LEU A 60 8.82 8.67 6.26
C LEU A 60 10.27 8.99 6.64
N LEU A 61 10.93 9.88 5.90
CA LEU A 61 12.29 10.34 6.21
C LEU A 61 12.32 11.48 7.24
N GLN A 62 11.17 12.09 7.55
CA GLN A 62 11.05 13.16 8.54
C GLN A 62 11.24 12.67 9.99
N PHE A 63 10.99 11.37 10.25
CA PHE A 63 11.12 10.78 11.58
C PHE A 63 12.19 9.69 11.57
N ASP A 64 13.06 9.72 12.56
CA ASP A 64 14.15 8.76 12.75
C ASP A 64 13.65 7.30 12.79
N ILE A 65 12.56 7.06 13.52
CA ILE A 65 11.99 5.73 13.72
C ILE A 65 11.51 5.09 12.40
N THR A 66 10.95 5.89 11.49
CA THR A 66 10.52 5.42 10.17
C THR A 66 11.67 5.40 9.16
N ALA A 67 12.58 6.37 9.23
CA ALA A 67 13.76 6.44 8.37
C ALA A 67 14.70 5.24 8.56
N ARG A 68 14.87 4.80 9.81
CA ARG A 68 15.72 3.67 10.18
C ARG A 68 15.35 2.36 9.47
N ALA A 69 14.07 2.13 9.17
CA ALA A 69 13.61 0.95 8.45
C ALA A 69 14.26 0.80 7.05
N PHE A 70 14.76 1.90 6.45
CA PHE A 70 15.42 1.86 5.15
C PHE A 70 16.86 1.37 5.23
N GLN A 71 17.54 1.53 6.37
CA GLN A 71 18.91 1.02 6.59
C GLN A 71 18.89 -0.31 7.33
N MET A 72 18.20 -0.36 8.47
CA MET A 72 18.19 -1.50 9.39
C MET A 72 17.19 -2.57 8.98
N ARG A 73 16.20 -2.24 8.16
CA ARG A 73 15.07 -3.11 7.84
C ARG A 73 14.28 -3.58 9.06
N ASP A 74 14.39 -2.85 10.17
CA ASP A 74 13.68 -3.10 11.42
C ASP A 74 13.44 -1.77 12.14
N THR A 75 12.17 -1.43 12.44
CA THR A 75 11.83 -0.22 13.20
C THR A 75 12.18 -0.34 14.69
N ARG A 76 12.30 -1.56 15.21
CA ARG A 76 12.60 -1.83 16.62
C ARG A 76 14.09 -1.80 16.94
N SER A 77 14.93 -1.74 15.92
CA SER A 77 16.38 -1.75 16.10
C SER A 77 16.82 -0.47 16.76
N GLU A 78 17.50 -0.55 17.91
CA GLU A 78 18.09 0.61 18.60
C GLU A 78 19.53 0.91 18.13
N ALA A 79 20.04 0.19 17.11
CA ALA A 79 21.39 0.39 16.59
C ALA A 79 21.59 1.78 15.96
N ASP A 80 22.78 2.36 16.10
CA ASP A 80 23.14 3.63 15.47
C ASP A 80 22.89 3.57 13.96
N PHE A 81 22.17 4.56 13.42
CA PHE A 81 21.85 4.66 12.00
C PHE A 81 22.24 6.04 11.48
N ASP A 82 22.59 6.12 10.20
CA ASP A 82 22.97 7.38 9.59
C ASP A 82 21.72 8.24 9.31
N ILE A 83 21.71 9.47 9.80
CA ILE A 83 20.60 10.41 9.60
C ILE A 83 20.59 10.90 8.14
N ALA A 84 21.73 10.86 7.45
CA ALA A 84 21.86 11.31 6.06
C ALA A 84 21.46 10.22 5.06
N ILE A 85 20.16 10.00 4.89
CA ILE A 85 19.65 9.16 3.79
C ILE A 85 19.62 9.99 2.50
N ASP A 86 20.45 9.63 1.52
CA ASP A 86 20.37 10.20 0.18
C ASP A 86 19.04 9.79 -0.49
N GLU A 87 18.19 10.79 -0.73
CA GLU A 87 16.88 10.62 -1.38
C GLU A 87 16.95 10.01 -2.78
N ASN A 88 18.08 10.18 -3.44
CA ASN A 88 18.36 9.69 -4.79
C ASN A 88 19.28 8.46 -4.78
N GLY A 89 19.64 7.97 -3.59
CA GLY A 89 20.46 6.78 -3.41
C GLY A 89 19.79 5.51 -3.97
N PRO A 90 20.57 4.52 -4.43
CA PRO A 90 20.04 3.36 -5.15
C PRO A 90 19.09 2.49 -4.31
N GLU A 91 19.33 2.36 -3.00
CA GLU A 91 18.44 1.59 -2.12
C GLU A 91 17.09 2.29 -1.96
N LEU A 92 17.08 3.61 -1.76
CA LEU A 92 15.83 4.35 -1.56
C LEU A 92 15.02 4.43 -2.87
N MET A 93 15.69 4.61 -4.01
CA MET A 93 15.05 4.54 -5.33
C MET A 93 14.37 3.18 -5.57
N LYS A 94 15.02 2.08 -5.19
CA LYS A 94 14.41 0.75 -5.25
C LYS A 94 13.14 0.64 -4.39
N ARG A 95 13.14 1.27 -3.21
CA ARG A 95 11.95 1.30 -2.34
C ARG A 95 10.84 2.18 -2.91
N LYS A 96 11.16 3.34 -3.48
CA LYS A 96 10.22 4.19 -4.21
C LYS A 96 9.55 3.41 -5.34
N MET A 97 10.32 2.64 -6.13
CA MET A 97 9.76 1.76 -7.16
C MET A 97 8.77 0.72 -6.61
N PHE A 98 9.07 0.09 -5.46
CA PHE A 98 8.13 -0.84 -4.84
C PHE A 98 6.81 -0.16 -4.46
N LEU A 99 6.86 1.04 -3.88
CA LEU A 99 5.65 1.79 -3.53
C LEU A 99 4.87 2.20 -4.79
N THR A 100 5.56 2.63 -5.86
CA THR A 100 4.95 2.91 -7.16
C THR A 100 4.20 1.71 -7.71
N SER A 101 4.83 0.52 -7.76
CA SER A 101 4.19 -0.70 -8.24
C SER A 101 3.01 -1.12 -7.35
N TYR A 102 3.14 -0.93 -6.04
CA TYR A 102 2.07 -1.20 -5.09
C TYR A 102 0.87 -0.26 -5.30
N LEU A 103 1.07 1.05 -5.46
CA LEU A 103 -0.01 2.00 -5.73
C LEU A 103 -0.65 1.78 -7.11
N ALA A 104 0.14 1.35 -8.10
CA ALA A 104 -0.40 0.93 -9.39
C ALA A 104 -1.29 -0.32 -9.24
N LYS A 105 -0.90 -1.26 -8.37
CA LYS A 105 -1.69 -2.44 -8.05
C LYS A 105 -2.97 -2.08 -7.30
N ILE A 106 -2.95 -1.08 -6.41
CA ILE A 106 -4.16 -0.53 -5.76
C ILE A 106 -5.20 -0.08 -6.80
N CYS A 107 -4.76 0.39 -7.97
CA CYS A 107 -5.63 0.82 -9.06
C CYS A 107 -6.08 -0.34 -10.01
N SER A 108 -5.81 -1.59 -9.66
CA SER A 108 -6.24 -2.79 -10.42
C SER A 108 -7.62 -3.28 -9.97
N ASP A 109 -8.16 -4.31 -10.61
CA ASP A 109 -9.52 -4.80 -10.38
C ASP A 109 -9.71 -5.43 -8.98
N GLN A 110 -10.46 -4.75 -8.10
CA GLN A 110 -10.75 -5.18 -6.73
C GLN A 110 -11.88 -6.21 -6.63
N SER A 111 -12.54 -6.57 -7.73
CA SER A 111 -13.52 -7.67 -7.76
C SER A 111 -12.87 -9.06 -7.67
N LYS A 112 -11.55 -9.14 -7.84
CA LYS A 112 -10.80 -10.41 -7.89
C LYS A 112 -10.13 -10.72 -6.57
N MET A 113 -10.27 -11.96 -6.09
CA MET A 113 -9.54 -12.43 -4.89
C MET A 113 -8.02 -12.25 -4.99
N ALA A 114 -7.44 -12.39 -6.19
CA ALA A 114 -6.02 -12.15 -6.43
C ALA A 114 -5.54 -10.73 -6.06
N PHE A 115 -6.43 -9.73 -6.05
CA PHE A 115 -6.12 -8.39 -5.54
C PHE A 115 -5.93 -8.42 -4.02
N TRP A 116 -6.86 -9.06 -3.30
CA TRP A 116 -6.84 -9.15 -1.85
C TRP A 116 -5.74 -10.06 -1.31
N GLU A 117 -5.45 -11.17 -1.99
CA GLU A 117 -4.29 -12.04 -1.71
C GLU A 117 -2.98 -11.28 -1.83
N TYR A 118 -2.86 -10.42 -2.85
CA TYR A 118 -1.68 -9.57 -3.00
C TYR A 118 -1.51 -8.63 -1.80
N LEU A 119 -2.59 -7.95 -1.39
CA LEU A 119 -2.53 -7.05 -0.24
C LEU A 119 -2.20 -7.80 1.06
N ASP A 120 -2.81 -8.97 1.26
CA ASP A 120 -2.51 -9.83 2.38
C ASP A 120 -1.01 -10.18 2.45
N GLN A 121 -0.45 -10.59 1.30
CA GLN A 121 0.96 -10.92 1.18
C GLN A 121 1.87 -9.70 1.47
N VAL A 122 1.45 -8.48 1.08
CA VAL A 122 2.20 -7.26 1.44
C VAL A 122 2.19 -7.05 2.96
N GLY A 123 1.08 -7.32 3.65
CA GLY A 123 1.03 -7.32 5.11
C GLY A 123 2.05 -8.29 5.72
N ALA A 124 2.06 -9.54 5.27
CA ALA A 124 3.01 -10.56 5.71
C ALA A 124 4.48 -10.15 5.52
N MET A 125 4.79 -9.44 4.43
CA MET A 125 6.16 -8.98 4.14
C MET A 125 6.68 -7.94 5.14
N HIS A 126 5.80 -7.18 5.80
CA HIS A 126 6.18 -6.16 6.78
C HIS A 126 6.43 -6.72 8.19
N VAL A 127 6.10 -8.01 8.42
CA VAL A 127 6.47 -8.77 9.62
C VAL A 127 7.61 -9.76 9.35
N GLY A 128 8.33 -9.58 8.24
CA GLY A 128 9.52 -10.36 7.89
C GLY A 128 9.26 -11.69 7.21
N LEU A 129 8.00 -12.04 6.91
CA LEU A 129 7.67 -13.29 6.22
C LEU A 129 7.97 -13.20 4.71
N ASN A 130 8.22 -14.35 4.09
CA ASN A 130 8.35 -14.51 2.64
C ASN A 130 9.46 -13.68 1.99
N ARG A 131 10.55 -13.38 2.72
CA ARG A 131 11.70 -12.61 2.21
C ARG A 131 13.03 -13.20 2.70
N SER A 132 14.03 -13.24 1.82
CA SER A 132 15.41 -13.64 2.17
C SER A 132 16.11 -12.62 3.08
N LYS A 133 15.75 -11.33 2.95
CA LYS A 133 16.15 -10.26 3.86
C LYS A 133 14.89 -9.74 4.56
N PRO A 134 14.59 -10.16 5.80
CA PRO A 134 13.40 -9.74 6.51
C PRO A 134 13.27 -8.22 6.60
N LEU A 135 12.02 -7.75 6.67
CA LEU A 135 11.65 -6.37 6.95
C LEU A 135 10.67 -6.42 8.11
N ASN A 136 10.98 -5.75 9.21
CA ASN A 136 10.07 -5.64 10.35
C ASN A 136 9.68 -4.17 10.51
N VAL A 137 8.41 -3.86 10.29
CA VAL A 137 7.87 -2.52 10.49
C VAL A 137 6.72 -2.65 11.46
N GLU A 138 6.78 -1.96 12.59
CA GLU A 138 5.70 -1.98 13.56
C GLU A 138 4.41 -1.37 13.00
N TYR A 139 3.27 -1.94 13.40
CA TYR A 139 1.96 -1.62 12.84
C TYR A 139 1.55 -0.15 13.01
N ILE A 140 2.02 0.53 14.06
CA ILE A 140 1.80 1.96 14.26
C ILE A 140 2.28 2.79 13.06
N HIS A 141 3.43 2.45 12.48
CA HIS A 141 3.98 3.14 11.32
C HIS A 141 3.24 2.77 10.03
N ILE A 142 2.81 1.51 9.91
CA ILE A 142 1.98 1.04 8.79
C ILE A 142 0.66 1.80 8.74
N SER A 143 -0.11 1.77 9.83
CA SER A 143 -1.41 2.43 9.93
C SER A 143 -1.32 3.95 9.68
N ALA A 144 -0.30 4.61 10.25
CA ALA A 144 -0.04 6.03 10.01
C ALA A 144 0.28 6.32 8.52
N THR A 145 1.05 5.45 7.86
CA THR A 145 1.40 5.61 6.43
C THR A 145 0.19 5.38 5.53
N LEU A 146 -0.67 4.41 5.84
CA LEU A 146 -1.92 4.19 5.10
C LEU A 146 -2.86 5.40 5.23
N CYS A 147 -2.97 5.99 6.43
CA CYS A 147 -3.72 7.23 6.66
C CYS A 147 -3.17 8.39 5.82
N LEU A 148 -1.84 8.56 5.75
CA LEU A 148 -1.20 9.56 4.91
C LEU A 148 -1.57 9.37 3.43
N ILE A 149 -1.42 8.15 2.90
CA ILE A 149 -1.76 7.83 1.51
C ILE A 149 -3.22 8.16 1.21
N GLN A 150 -4.14 7.74 2.09
CA GLN A 150 -5.57 8.03 1.93
C GLN A 150 -5.84 9.54 1.95
N THR A 151 -5.19 10.29 2.84
CA THR A 151 -5.36 11.74 2.96
C THR A 151 -4.94 12.45 1.68
N VAL A 152 -3.73 12.16 1.18
CA VAL A 152 -3.20 12.77 -0.06
C VAL A 152 -4.09 12.45 -1.26
N LEU A 153 -4.52 11.19 -1.40
CA LEU A 153 -5.42 10.78 -2.48
C LEU A 153 -6.80 11.45 -2.37
N THR A 154 -7.34 11.57 -1.16
CA THR A 154 -8.62 12.23 -0.91
C THR A 154 -8.57 13.69 -1.29
N GLU A 155 -7.55 14.43 -0.83
CA GLU A 155 -7.35 15.83 -1.19
C GLU A 155 -7.22 16.02 -2.70
N ALA A 156 -6.43 15.18 -3.37
CA ALA A 156 -6.26 15.26 -4.82
C ALA A 156 -7.56 14.97 -5.58
N ILE A 157 -8.33 13.95 -5.19
CA ILE A 157 -9.63 13.64 -5.79
C ILE A 157 -10.62 14.80 -5.58
N LEU A 158 -10.72 15.30 -4.35
CA LEU A 158 -11.65 16.38 -4.03
C LEU A 158 -11.27 17.70 -4.71
N SER A 159 -9.99 17.94 -4.97
CA SER A 159 -9.51 19.15 -5.67
C SER A 159 -9.74 19.10 -7.19
N HIS A 160 -10.14 17.95 -7.76
CA HIS A 160 -10.34 17.82 -9.19
C HIS A 160 -11.69 18.39 -9.66
N ASN A 161 -11.76 19.72 -9.78
CA ASN A 161 -13.00 20.46 -10.07
C ASN A 161 -13.66 20.17 -11.43
N ALA A 162 -12.95 19.53 -12.36
CA ALA A 162 -13.53 19.09 -13.63
C ALA A 162 -14.53 17.93 -13.44
N LEU A 163 -14.46 17.20 -12.33
CA LEU A 163 -15.37 16.10 -12.01
C LEU A 163 -16.54 16.58 -11.14
N PRO A 164 -17.78 16.12 -11.40
CA PRO A 164 -18.91 16.39 -10.51
C PRO A 164 -18.64 15.95 -9.07
N MET A 165 -19.13 16.71 -8.09
CA MET A 165 -18.90 16.42 -6.67
C MET A 165 -19.39 15.03 -6.26
N SER A 166 -20.49 14.54 -6.85
CA SER A 166 -21.01 13.19 -6.62
C SER A 166 -20.03 12.10 -7.06
N LYS A 167 -19.32 12.28 -8.18
CA LYS A 167 -18.29 11.35 -8.65
C LYS A 167 -17.06 11.38 -7.75
N ARG A 168 -16.57 12.58 -7.41
CA ARG A 168 -15.46 12.74 -6.44
C ARG A 168 -15.77 12.09 -5.09
N THR A 169 -16.98 12.33 -4.57
CA THR A 169 -17.44 11.72 -3.30
C THR A 169 -17.49 10.21 -3.39
N SER A 170 -18.01 9.65 -4.49
CA SER A 170 -18.09 8.20 -4.68
C SER A 170 -16.70 7.56 -4.76
N MET A 171 -15.77 8.22 -5.46
CA MET A 171 -14.36 7.79 -5.54
C MET A 171 -13.69 7.79 -4.16
N VAL A 172 -13.83 8.87 -3.38
CA VAL A 172 -13.26 8.97 -2.03
C VAL A 172 -13.83 7.88 -1.11
N LYS A 173 -15.15 7.65 -1.16
CA LYS A 173 -15.79 6.59 -0.36
C LYS A 173 -15.24 5.21 -0.73
N ALA A 174 -15.24 4.87 -2.01
CA ALA A 174 -14.78 3.57 -2.48
C ALA A 174 -13.30 3.32 -2.18
N LEU A 175 -12.45 4.33 -2.40
CA LEU A 175 -11.02 4.26 -2.05
C LEU A 175 -10.81 4.10 -0.55
N SER A 176 -11.57 4.83 0.27
CA SER A 176 -11.48 4.71 1.73
C SER A 176 -11.79 3.29 2.20
N LYS A 177 -12.82 2.64 1.64
CA LYS A 177 -13.15 1.24 1.94
C LYS A 177 -11.99 0.30 1.59
N VAL A 178 -11.37 0.46 0.42
CA VAL A 178 -10.20 -0.35 0.01
C VAL A 178 -9.05 -0.19 1.00
N ILE A 179 -8.72 1.04 1.39
CA ILE A 179 -7.65 1.31 2.37
C ILE A 179 -7.97 0.69 3.74
N TRP A 180 -9.22 0.73 4.19
CA TRP A 180 -9.62 0.11 5.46
C TRP A 180 -9.60 -1.42 5.43
N ILE A 181 -10.06 -2.05 4.35
CA ILE A 181 -9.94 -3.50 4.16
C ILE A 181 -8.47 -3.89 4.14
N GLN A 182 -7.64 -3.16 3.41
CA GLN A 182 -6.20 -3.36 3.41
C GLN A 182 -5.60 -3.24 4.82
N ASN A 183 -5.98 -2.20 5.57
CA ASN A 183 -5.47 -1.97 6.91
C ASN A 183 -5.79 -3.15 7.83
N ASP A 184 -7.01 -3.73 7.74
CA ASP A 184 -7.36 -4.97 8.44
C ASP A 184 -6.48 -6.15 8.01
N LEU A 185 -6.29 -6.35 6.70
CA LEU A 185 -5.42 -7.42 6.17
C LEU A 185 -3.97 -7.28 6.63
N PHE A 186 -3.49 -6.05 6.85
CA PHE A 186 -2.15 -5.82 7.38
C PHE A 186 -2.15 -6.09 8.88
N ALA A 187 -3.11 -5.54 9.62
CA ALA A 187 -3.27 -5.68 11.07
C ALA A 187 -3.30 -7.14 11.52
N LYS A 188 -3.94 -8.03 10.75
CA LYS A 188 -4.05 -9.45 11.11
C LYS A 188 -2.70 -10.16 11.29
N TRP A 189 -1.62 -9.64 10.70
CA TRP A 189 -0.27 -10.17 10.87
C TRP A 189 0.43 -9.67 12.15
N TYR A 190 -0.15 -8.68 12.83
CA TYR A 190 0.39 -8.05 14.04
C TYR A 190 -0.40 -8.36 15.30
N VAL A 191 -1.72 -8.46 15.19
CA VAL A 191 -2.60 -8.77 16.33
C VAL A 191 -2.59 -10.26 16.63
N ARG A 192 -2.88 -10.60 17.89
CA ARG A 192 -2.91 -11.99 18.42
C ARG A 192 -4.33 -12.58 18.44
N ASP A 193 -5.29 -11.89 17.82
CA ASP A 193 -6.69 -12.33 17.80
C ASP A 193 -6.84 -13.60 16.97
N GLY A 194 -7.51 -14.62 17.52
CA GLY A 194 -7.80 -15.86 16.80
C GLY A 194 -6.66 -16.88 16.78
N ASP A 195 -5.59 -16.67 17.55
CA ASP A 195 -4.50 -17.64 17.69
C ASP A 195 -4.94 -19.01 18.19
N GLU A 196 -6.02 -19.07 18.97
CA GLU A 196 -6.64 -20.32 19.39
C GLU A 196 -7.08 -21.20 18.19
N PHE A 197 -7.26 -20.60 17.01
CA PHE A 197 -7.61 -21.30 15.79
C PHE A 197 -6.39 -21.71 14.95
N THR A 198 -5.23 -21.08 15.15
CA THR A 198 -3.99 -21.41 14.44
C THR A 198 -3.31 -22.65 15.03
N GLY A 199 -3.44 -22.86 16.36
CA GLY A 199 -2.93 -24.05 17.05
C GLY A 199 -3.56 -25.38 16.63
N ALA A 200 -4.81 -25.37 16.14
CA ALA A 200 -5.51 -26.58 15.69
C ALA A 200 -5.08 -27.07 14.29
N LEU A 201 -4.50 -26.19 13.47
CA LEU A 201 -3.90 -26.55 12.17
C LEU A 201 -2.42 -26.96 12.28
N GLY A 202 -1.77 -26.68 13.42
CA GLY A 202 -0.32 -26.84 13.63
C GLY A 202 0.21 -28.28 13.55
N SER A 203 -0.64 -29.30 13.50
CA SER A 203 -0.19 -30.70 13.35
C SER A 203 -0.27 -31.24 11.91
N ALA A 204 -0.88 -30.53 10.96
CA ALA A 204 -1.15 -31.09 9.62
C ALA A 204 -0.59 -30.27 8.44
N THR A 205 -0.26 -28.99 8.62
CA THR A 205 0.23 -28.14 7.51
C THR A 205 1.71 -27.76 7.59
N PHE A 206 2.38 -27.98 8.72
CA PHE A 206 3.79 -27.60 8.88
C PHE A 206 4.81 -28.67 8.43
N SER A 207 4.36 -29.88 8.08
CA SER A 207 5.23 -31.00 7.69
C SER A 207 5.57 -31.08 6.20
N HIS A 208 5.00 -30.22 5.33
CA HIS A 208 5.28 -30.24 3.89
C HIS A 208 6.20 -29.12 3.37
N LEU A 209 6.68 -28.21 4.24
CA LEU A 209 7.55 -27.10 3.81
C LEU A 209 8.97 -27.12 4.41
N GLY A 210 9.37 -28.23 5.04
CA GLY A 210 10.68 -28.28 5.71
C GLY A 210 11.21 -29.66 6.04
N ALA A 211 11.32 -30.57 5.06
CA ALA A 211 12.21 -31.73 5.20
C ALA A 211 12.57 -32.32 3.84
N SER A 212 13.70 -31.92 3.26
CA SER A 212 14.63 -32.91 2.67
C SER A 212 16.02 -32.32 2.43
N SER A 213 16.99 -32.81 3.21
CA SER A 213 18.42 -32.86 2.93
C SER A 213 18.85 -34.22 3.47
N LYS A 214 19.62 -35.09 2.81
CA LYS A 214 20.21 -35.24 1.48
C LYS A 214 20.51 -36.75 1.37
N SER A 215 20.42 -37.35 0.19
CA SER A 215 21.38 -38.40 -0.20
C SER A 215 21.47 -38.47 -1.73
N ASP A 216 22.71 -38.55 -2.22
CA ASP A 216 23.13 -38.43 -3.61
C ASP A 216 22.79 -39.66 -4.47
N GLN A 217 22.35 -39.44 -5.72
CA GLN A 217 23.00 -39.90 -6.98
C GLN A 217 22.05 -39.86 -8.21
N GLN A 218 22.42 -39.02 -9.17
CA GLN A 218 22.42 -39.18 -10.64
C GLN A 218 21.22 -39.84 -11.38
N SER A 219 20.41 -39.04 -12.08
CA SER A 219 20.16 -39.14 -13.55
C SER A 219 19.10 -38.12 -14.02
N SER A 220 19.19 -37.75 -15.29
CA SER A 220 18.70 -36.52 -15.93
C SER A 220 17.30 -36.60 -16.53
N ALA A 221 16.42 -35.63 -16.19
CA ALA A 221 15.37 -35.06 -17.04
C ALA A 221 14.87 -33.72 -16.43
N PRO A 222 14.51 -32.69 -17.22
CA PRO A 222 14.21 -31.36 -16.68
C PRO A 222 12.79 -31.29 -16.11
N SER A 223 12.68 -31.19 -14.79
CA SER A 223 11.44 -30.87 -14.08
C SER A 223 11.17 -29.36 -14.15
N ALA A 224 10.03 -28.98 -14.75
CA ALA A 224 9.58 -27.60 -14.84
C ALA A 224 9.29 -26.99 -13.45
N CYS A 225 9.98 -25.90 -13.13
CA CYS A 225 9.79 -25.14 -11.89
C CYS A 225 8.50 -24.30 -11.96
N PRO A 226 7.68 -24.25 -10.88
CA PRO A 226 6.39 -23.54 -10.85
C PRO A 226 6.50 -22.00 -10.74
N PHE A 227 7.68 -21.42 -10.96
CA PHE A 227 7.96 -19.98 -10.76
C PHE A 227 8.25 -19.19 -12.05
N SER A 228 7.91 -19.70 -13.23
CA SER A 228 8.05 -18.93 -14.48
C SER A 228 7.15 -17.67 -14.56
N GLY A 229 6.20 -17.49 -13.63
CA GLY A 229 5.25 -16.36 -13.63
C GLY A 229 5.77 -15.05 -13.02
N ILE A 230 6.72 -15.08 -12.08
CA ILE A 230 7.22 -13.86 -11.40
C ILE A 230 8.26 -13.13 -12.25
N THR A 231 9.08 -13.86 -12.99
CA THR A 231 9.95 -13.27 -14.01
C THR A 231 9.14 -12.66 -15.13
N LYS A 232 7.98 -13.23 -15.45
CA LYS A 232 7.07 -12.70 -16.45
C LYS A 232 6.46 -11.37 -16.04
N SER A 233 6.02 -11.19 -14.80
CA SER A 233 5.45 -9.90 -14.33
C SER A 233 6.50 -8.81 -14.14
N VAL A 234 7.73 -9.16 -13.75
CA VAL A 234 8.85 -8.20 -13.70
C VAL A 234 9.35 -7.85 -15.11
N GLN A 235 9.33 -8.80 -16.05
CA GLN A 235 9.68 -8.56 -17.44
C GLN A 235 8.59 -7.77 -18.17
N GLU A 236 7.31 -8.12 -18.01
CA GLU A 236 6.16 -7.36 -18.53
C GLU A 236 6.12 -5.93 -17.98
N MET A 237 6.58 -5.71 -16.73
CA MET A 237 6.72 -4.38 -16.15
C MET A 237 7.93 -3.62 -16.71
N LYS A 238 9.05 -4.29 -16.97
CA LYS A 238 10.19 -3.70 -17.70
C LYS A 238 9.79 -3.36 -19.14
N ASP A 239 9.10 -4.25 -19.82
CA ASP A 239 8.62 -4.08 -21.19
C ASP A 239 7.57 -2.96 -21.26
N TRP A 240 6.68 -2.84 -20.27
CA TRP A 240 5.75 -1.71 -20.15
C TRP A 240 6.46 -0.38 -19.89
N VAL A 241 7.51 -0.37 -19.06
CA VAL A 241 8.36 0.83 -18.83
C VAL A 241 9.13 1.21 -20.10
N THR A 242 9.66 0.23 -20.84
CA THR A 242 10.36 0.45 -22.11
C THR A 242 9.41 0.89 -23.23
N LEU A 243 8.18 0.37 -23.28
CA LEU A 243 7.13 0.78 -24.22
C LEU A 243 6.51 2.15 -23.89
N SER A 244 6.50 2.54 -22.61
CA SER A 244 5.96 3.84 -22.17
C SER A 244 6.97 5.00 -22.29
N LEU A 245 8.25 4.69 -22.52
CA LEU A 245 9.34 5.67 -22.66
C LEU A 245 9.95 5.64 -24.07
N GLY A 246 9.09 5.53 -25.10
CA GLY A 246 9.45 5.31 -26.50
C GLY A 246 10.79 5.90 -26.97
N ASP A 247 11.59 5.04 -27.59
CA ASP A 247 12.81 5.36 -28.31
C ASP A 247 12.45 6.10 -29.60
N ASP A 248 12.32 7.42 -29.55
CA ASP A 248 12.31 8.29 -30.73
C ASP A 248 12.72 9.72 -30.31
N GLY A 249 13.82 10.22 -30.88
CA GLY A 249 14.03 11.66 -31.03
C GLY A 249 14.03 12.03 -32.52
N PRO A 250 14.03 13.31 -32.91
CA PRO A 250 13.41 14.48 -32.29
C PRO A 250 12.18 14.94 -33.11
N GLY A 251 11.12 15.41 -32.44
CA GLY A 251 9.94 15.96 -33.11
C GLY A 251 9.03 16.71 -32.14
N VAL A 252 9.11 18.03 -32.20
CA VAL A 252 8.36 19.02 -31.42
C VAL A 252 6.84 18.78 -31.48
N MET A 253 6.16 18.84 -30.32
CA MET A 253 4.96 19.65 -30.02
C MET A 253 4.52 19.41 -28.56
N ASP A 254 4.41 20.52 -27.81
CA ASP A 254 4.31 20.61 -26.35
C ASP A 254 3.05 19.99 -25.71
N GLY A 255 3.25 19.33 -24.57
CA GLY A 255 2.20 18.82 -23.66
C GLY A 255 2.57 18.94 -22.17
N ASP A 256 3.62 19.69 -21.83
CA ASP A 256 4.23 19.73 -20.49
C ASP A 256 3.51 20.66 -19.49
N ASP A 257 2.55 21.47 -19.95
CA ASP A 257 1.88 22.46 -19.10
C ASP A 257 0.92 21.84 -18.08
N GLY A 258 0.35 20.66 -18.36
CA GLY A 258 -0.65 20.02 -17.50
C GLY A 258 -0.06 19.37 -16.23
N LEU A 259 1.10 18.73 -16.36
CA LEU A 259 1.81 18.08 -15.25
C LEU A 259 2.51 19.12 -14.35
N ALA A 260 3.04 20.19 -14.94
CA ALA A 260 3.61 21.30 -14.19
C ALA A 260 2.56 22.06 -13.37
N LEU A 261 1.36 22.29 -13.91
CA LEU A 261 0.25 22.91 -13.17
C LEU A 261 -0.27 22.02 -12.03
N LEU A 262 -0.40 20.71 -12.24
CA LEU A 262 -0.84 19.79 -11.20
C LEU A 262 0.20 19.67 -10.09
N HIS A 263 1.48 19.59 -10.44
CA HIS A 263 2.60 19.60 -9.48
C HIS A 263 2.67 20.92 -8.70
N HIS A 264 2.50 22.07 -9.37
CA HIS A 264 2.45 23.38 -8.72
C HIS A 264 1.24 23.51 -7.79
N GLN A 265 0.05 23.05 -8.19
CA GLN A 265 -1.16 23.11 -7.37
C GLN A 265 -1.05 22.22 -6.13
N ILE A 266 -0.50 21.00 -6.26
CA ILE A 266 -0.27 20.08 -5.15
C ILE A 266 0.80 20.62 -4.19
N CYS A 267 1.90 21.17 -4.71
CA CYS A 267 2.95 21.80 -3.90
C CYS A 267 2.46 23.07 -3.19
N THR A 268 1.65 23.90 -3.86
CA THR A 268 1.05 25.11 -3.26
C THR A 268 0.07 24.73 -2.15
N ASN A 269 -0.76 23.71 -2.34
CA ASN A 269 -1.65 23.22 -1.30
C ASN A 269 -0.88 22.60 -0.12
N ALA A 270 0.25 21.92 -0.37
CA ALA A 270 1.12 21.40 0.69
C ALA A 270 1.81 22.51 1.51
N VAL A 271 2.14 23.65 0.88
CA VAL A 271 2.67 24.85 1.56
C VAL A 271 1.57 25.53 2.38
N LEU A 272 0.35 25.66 1.84
CA LEU A 272 -0.79 26.22 2.57
C LEU A 272 -1.17 25.37 3.81
N ILE A 273 -1.06 24.04 3.73
CA ILE A 273 -1.23 23.15 4.89
C ILE A 273 -0.14 23.38 5.97
N ARG A 274 1.06 23.80 5.57
CA ARG A 274 2.15 24.12 6.50
C ARG A 274 1.95 25.49 7.17
N GLU A 275 1.40 26.46 6.45
CA GLU A 275 1.08 27.81 6.98
C GLU A 275 -0.19 27.80 7.84
N ASP A 276 -1.20 26.99 7.52
CA ASP A 276 -2.42 26.88 8.33
C ASP A 276 -2.15 26.17 9.67
N ARG A 277 -1.21 25.21 9.70
CA ARG A 277 -0.74 24.59 10.95
C ARG A 277 -0.02 25.57 11.89
N SER A 278 0.72 26.56 11.38
CA SER A 278 1.36 27.55 12.26
C SER A 278 0.34 28.53 12.86
N SER A 279 -0.74 28.82 12.13
CA SER A 279 -1.86 29.63 12.59
C SER A 279 -2.68 28.93 13.69
N ILE A 280 -3.01 27.65 13.49
CA ILE A 280 -3.83 26.87 14.44
C ILE A 280 -3.08 26.62 15.77
N TYR A 281 -1.78 26.30 15.74
CA TYR A 281 -0.99 26.11 16.96
C TYR A 281 -0.43 27.42 17.57
N GLY A 282 -0.49 28.53 16.83
CA GLY A 282 -0.05 29.84 17.31
C GLY A 282 -1.11 30.59 18.14
N LEU A 283 -2.40 30.26 17.98
CA LEU A 283 -3.49 30.93 18.68
C LEU A 283 -3.84 30.28 20.04
N GLU A 284 -3.65 28.96 20.22
CA GLU A 284 -4.00 28.28 21.49
C GLU A 284 -2.92 28.36 22.59
N LEU A 285 -1.67 28.69 22.25
CA LEU A 285 -0.58 28.83 23.24
C LEU A 285 -0.50 30.23 23.89
N GLY A 286 -1.24 31.21 23.36
CA GLY A 286 -1.26 32.59 23.88
C GLY A 286 -2.25 32.82 25.03
N GLU A 287 -3.34 32.06 25.11
CA GLU A 287 -4.40 32.26 26.13
C GLU A 287 -4.30 31.31 27.33
N ALA A 288 -3.52 30.22 27.24
CA ALA A 288 -3.38 29.25 28.33
C ALA A 288 -2.34 29.60 29.42
N LEU A 289 -1.67 30.77 29.31
CA LEU A 289 -0.68 31.25 30.30
C LEU A 289 -1.08 32.57 30.98
N ALA A 290 -2.34 33.00 30.85
CA ALA A 290 -2.85 34.25 31.43
C ALA A 290 -4.10 34.06 32.32
N SER A 291 -4.21 32.95 33.05
CA SER A 291 -5.20 32.77 34.13
C SER A 291 -4.66 31.91 35.26
#